data_AF-A0A5J6L5U7-F1
#
_entry.id   AF-A0A5J6L5U7-F1
#
_cell.length_a   1.000
_cell.length_b   1.000
_cell.length_c   1.000
_cell.angle_alpha   90.00
_cell.angle_beta   90.00
_cell.angle_gamma   90.00
#
_symmetry.space_group_name_H-M   'P 1'
#
loop_
_entity.id
_entity.type
_entity.pdbx_description
1 polymer ?
#
loop_
_entity_poly.entity_id
_entity_poly.type
_entity_poly.pdbx_seq_one_letter_code
_entity_poly.pdbx_strand_id
1 'polypeptide(L)'
;MRAGVPDPRGRLPPPRHPRARPGAQSGRHRRRRPLPRRPPPERLEAAATWAERIALVEGELLAALADSAEPDPLVDWMWDRIRRSGGRARIGDLVARTGWSHRHVTSRFARRFGVSPKAAAGVVRFERAAAEVGRVPLPDLAVRHGYADQSHLTREMLRYAGEPPGRLAAGGHPTAYTALGTKPR
;
A
#
# COMPACT_ATOMS: atom_id res chain seq x y z
N MET A 1 -23.71 -15.55 31.37
CA MET A 1 -23.44 -15.34 29.94
C MET A 1 -23.61 -13.85 29.62
N ARG A 2 -22.54 -13.08 29.39
CA ARG A 2 -22.65 -11.67 29.00
C ARG A 2 -22.45 -11.57 27.49
N ALA A 3 -23.54 -11.31 26.77
CA ALA A 3 -23.51 -10.92 25.38
C ALA A 3 -22.71 -9.60 25.26
N GLY A 4 -21.68 -9.60 24.42
CA GLY A 4 -20.86 -8.42 24.17
C GLY A 4 -21.71 -7.33 23.52
N VAL A 5 -21.68 -6.14 24.11
CA VAL A 5 -22.27 -4.92 23.54
C VAL A 5 -21.63 -4.67 22.16
N PRO A 6 -22.41 -4.46 21.09
CA PRO A 6 -21.86 -4.17 19.78
C PRO A 6 -21.21 -2.77 19.73
N ASP A 7 -20.00 -2.69 19.18
CA ASP A 7 -19.26 -1.44 18.92
C ASP A 7 -20.02 -0.57 17.90
N PRO A 8 -20.38 0.70 18.23
CA PRO A 8 -21.29 1.54 17.43
C PRO A 8 -20.71 2.05 16.10
N ARG A 9 -19.56 1.53 15.63
CA ARG A 9 -18.90 2.00 14.39
C ARG A 9 -18.91 1.01 13.23
N GLY A 10 -19.70 -0.06 13.27
CA GLY A 10 -19.79 -1.04 12.17
C GLY A 10 -18.43 -1.68 11.80
N ARG A 11 -17.47 -1.69 12.73
CA ARG A 11 -16.10 -2.13 12.46
C ARG A 11 -16.04 -3.65 12.57
N LEU A 12 -15.88 -4.33 11.44
CA LEU A 12 -15.64 -5.78 11.42
C LEU A 12 -14.46 -6.14 12.36
N PRO A 13 -14.63 -7.10 13.28
CA PRO A 13 -13.55 -7.52 14.17
C PRO A 13 -12.42 -8.16 13.35
N PRO A 14 -11.15 -8.06 13.81
CA PRO A 14 -10.06 -8.72 13.13
C PRO A 14 -10.26 -10.24 13.15
N PRO A 15 -9.87 -10.94 12.08
CA PRO A 15 -9.72 -12.38 12.15
C PRO A 15 -8.64 -12.72 13.17
N ARG A 16 -8.98 -13.61 14.11
CA ARG A 16 -8.13 -13.94 15.27
C ARG A 16 -7.32 -15.20 15.04
N HIS A 17 -6.22 -15.32 15.78
CA HIS A 17 -5.49 -16.59 15.86
C HIS A 17 -6.38 -17.67 16.51
N PRO A 18 -6.62 -18.84 15.87
CA PRO A 18 -7.30 -19.96 16.53
C PRO A 18 -6.39 -20.45 17.66
N ARG A 19 -6.85 -20.44 18.92
CA ARG A 19 -6.02 -20.74 20.11
C ARG A 19 -5.02 -21.88 19.85
N ALA A 20 -3.73 -21.60 20.05
CA ALA A 20 -2.65 -22.54 19.75
C ALA A 20 -2.83 -23.87 20.50
N ARG A 21 -3.04 -24.97 19.76
CA ARG A 21 -2.59 -26.29 20.19
C ARG A 21 -1.11 -26.43 19.79
N PRO A 22 -0.22 -26.97 20.64
CA PRO A 22 1.16 -27.24 20.24
C PRO A 22 1.15 -28.38 19.21
N GLY A 23 1.76 -28.14 18.05
CA GLY A 23 1.97 -29.18 17.02
C GLY A 23 0.89 -29.26 15.95
N ALA A 24 0.83 -28.29 15.04
CA ALA A 24 0.31 -28.49 13.69
C ALA A 24 0.72 -27.32 12.79
N GLN A 25 1.94 -27.34 12.25
CA GLN A 25 2.25 -26.53 11.07
C GLN A 25 1.93 -27.38 9.84
N SER A 26 0.65 -27.35 9.44
CA SER A 26 0.23 -27.90 8.16
C SER A 26 0.90 -27.10 7.06
N GLY A 27 1.86 -27.72 6.41
CA GLY A 27 2.42 -27.28 5.15
C GLY A 27 1.32 -27.13 4.12
N ARG A 28 1.14 -25.91 3.64
CA ARG A 28 0.77 -25.67 2.24
C ARG A 28 1.70 -24.57 1.76
N HIS A 29 2.64 -24.94 0.91
CA HIS A 29 3.37 -24.01 0.07
C HIS A 29 2.35 -23.27 -0.82
N ARG A 30 1.72 -22.22 -0.28
CA ARG A 30 0.90 -21.30 -1.07
C ARG A 30 1.87 -20.57 -1.99
N ARG A 31 1.80 -20.96 -3.27
CA ARG A 31 2.63 -20.48 -4.38
C ARG A 31 2.86 -18.98 -4.23
N ARG A 32 4.12 -18.56 -4.36
CA ARG A 32 4.47 -17.14 -4.47
C ARG A 32 3.61 -16.57 -5.60
N ARG A 33 2.95 -15.43 -5.36
CA ARG A 33 2.28 -14.65 -6.41
C ARG A 33 3.30 -14.47 -7.54
N PRO A 34 3.03 -14.92 -8.77
CA PRO A 34 3.82 -14.46 -9.90
C PRO A 34 3.69 -12.94 -9.89
N LEU A 35 4.81 -12.21 -9.85
CA LEU A 35 4.77 -10.82 -10.27
C LEU A 35 4.10 -10.79 -11.66
N PRO A 36 3.32 -9.74 -12.00
CA PRO A 36 2.83 -9.61 -13.36
C PRO A 36 4.00 -9.86 -14.30
N ARG A 37 3.83 -10.80 -15.23
CA ARG A 37 4.90 -11.11 -16.17
C ARG A 37 5.13 -9.81 -16.93
N ARG A 38 6.33 -9.24 -16.80
CA ARG A 38 6.71 -8.13 -17.65
C ARG A 38 6.52 -8.63 -19.09
N PRO A 39 5.77 -7.94 -19.95
CA PRO A 39 5.70 -8.36 -21.34
C PRO A 39 7.13 -8.44 -21.88
N PRO A 40 7.48 -9.51 -22.62
CA PRO A 40 8.81 -9.66 -23.20
C PRO A 40 9.26 -8.36 -23.87
N PRO A 41 10.51 -7.90 -23.67
CA PRO A 41 11.01 -6.67 -24.29
C PRO A 41 10.73 -6.63 -25.79
N GLU A 42 10.88 -7.77 -26.47
CA GLU A 42 10.58 -7.96 -27.89
C GLU A 42 9.13 -7.62 -28.27
N ARG A 43 8.14 -7.97 -27.44
CA ARG A 43 6.72 -7.65 -27.69
C ARG A 43 6.43 -6.16 -27.49
N LEU A 44 7.11 -5.52 -26.55
CA LEU A 44 7.02 -4.07 -26.35
C LEU A 44 7.72 -3.30 -27.47
N GLU A 45 8.84 -3.81 -27.97
CA GLU A 45 9.61 -3.21 -29.07
C GLU A 45 8.88 -3.34 -30.41
N ALA A 46 8.25 -4.50 -30.68
CA ALA A 46 7.46 -4.76 -31.88
C ALA A 46 6.13 -4.01 -31.95
N ALA A 47 5.61 -3.51 -30.81
CA ALA A 47 4.42 -2.68 -30.79
C ALA A 47 4.67 -1.33 -31.48
N ALA A 48 3.89 -1.06 -32.52
CA ALA A 48 4.03 0.08 -33.41
C ALA A 48 3.61 1.39 -32.73
N THR A 49 2.71 1.31 -31.76
CA THR A 49 2.17 2.49 -31.07
C THR A 49 2.35 2.43 -29.55
N TRP A 50 2.35 3.60 -28.92
CA TRP A 50 2.36 3.72 -27.47
C TRP A 50 1.09 3.09 -26.84
N ALA A 51 -0.05 3.22 -27.51
CA ALA A 51 -1.31 2.61 -27.08
C ALA A 51 -1.20 1.07 -27.04
N GLU A 52 -0.61 0.45 -28.05
CA GLU A 52 -0.36 -1.00 -28.06
C GLU A 52 0.57 -1.45 -26.92
N ARG A 53 1.62 -0.66 -26.63
CA ARG A 53 2.53 -0.94 -25.51
C ARG A 53 1.81 -0.89 -24.16
N ILE A 54 0.92 0.10 -23.97
CA ILE A 54 0.06 0.19 -22.79
C ILE A 54 -0.87 -1.03 -22.72
N ALA A 55 -1.56 -1.36 -23.80
CA ALA A 55 -2.50 -2.48 -23.85
C ALA A 55 -1.82 -3.82 -23.52
N LEU A 56 -0.59 -4.04 -23.98
CA LEU A 56 0.21 -5.22 -23.63
C LEU A 56 0.50 -5.28 -22.13
N VAL A 57 0.92 -4.17 -21.52
CA VAL A 57 1.17 -4.12 -20.07
C VAL A 57 -0.13 -4.32 -19.29
N GLU A 58 -1.22 -3.67 -19.70
CA GLU A 58 -2.54 -3.82 -19.10
C GLU A 58 -3.03 -5.27 -19.15
N GLY A 59 -2.90 -5.94 -20.30
CA GLY A 59 -3.29 -7.34 -20.46
C GLY A 59 -2.57 -8.27 -19.49
N GLU A 60 -1.24 -8.12 -19.34
CA GLU A 60 -0.45 -8.92 -18.40
C GLU A 60 -0.81 -8.60 -16.94
N LEU A 61 -1.11 -7.33 -16.62
CA LEU A 61 -1.55 -6.91 -15.29
C LEU A 61 -2.93 -7.50 -14.94
N LEU A 62 -3.88 -7.47 -15.88
CA LEU A 62 -5.22 -8.01 -15.72
C LEU A 62 -5.20 -9.54 -15.58
N ALA A 63 -4.39 -10.24 -16.39
CA ALA A 63 -4.19 -11.68 -16.25
C ALA A 63 -3.63 -12.04 -14.85
N ALA A 64 -2.64 -11.29 -14.37
CA ALA A 64 -2.09 -11.48 -13.04
C ALA A 64 -3.07 -11.17 -11.89
N LEU A 65 -4.10 -10.33 -12.14
CA LEU A 65 -5.19 -10.09 -11.21
C LEU A 65 -6.24 -11.21 -11.22
N ALA A 66 -6.55 -11.76 -12.39
CA ALA A 66 -7.47 -12.89 -12.54
C ALA A 66 -6.92 -14.15 -11.84
N ASP A 67 -5.61 -14.38 -11.91
CA ASP A 67 -4.91 -15.47 -11.21
C ASP A 67 -4.67 -15.20 -9.72
N SER A 68 -5.25 -14.13 -9.15
CA SER A 68 -4.95 -13.74 -7.79
C SER A 68 -5.48 -14.74 -6.76
N ALA A 69 -4.63 -15.04 -5.77
CA ALA A 69 -4.98 -15.94 -4.67
C ALA A 69 -6.23 -15.45 -3.93
N GLU A 70 -6.98 -16.42 -3.43
CA GLU A 70 -8.18 -16.24 -2.61
C GLU A 70 -7.99 -15.15 -1.53
N PRO A 71 -9.03 -14.33 -1.25
CA PRO A 71 -8.96 -13.25 -0.27
C PRO A 71 -8.33 -13.70 1.05
N ASP A 72 -7.51 -12.84 1.64
CA ASP A 72 -6.89 -13.11 2.94
C ASP A 72 -7.54 -12.18 3.97
N PRO A 73 -8.53 -12.66 4.74
CA PRO A 73 -9.33 -11.79 5.60
C PRO A 73 -8.51 -10.94 6.57
N LEU A 74 -7.33 -11.43 6.99
CA LEU A 74 -6.44 -10.69 7.89
C LEU A 74 -5.80 -9.50 7.18
N VAL A 75 -5.32 -9.75 5.97
CA VAL A 75 -4.65 -8.75 5.14
C VAL A 75 -5.67 -7.73 4.65
N ASP A 76 -6.86 -8.18 4.22
CA ASP A 76 -7.95 -7.34 3.76
C ASP A 76 -8.45 -6.43 4.89
N TRP A 77 -8.67 -7.01 6.07
CA TRP A 77 -9.03 -6.24 7.26
C TRP A 77 -7.96 -5.19 7.60
N MET A 78 -6.68 -5.56 7.59
CA MET A 78 -5.60 -4.62 7.92
C MET A 78 -5.49 -3.49 6.87
N TRP A 79 -5.59 -3.83 5.58
CA TRP A 79 -5.59 -2.87 4.48
C TRP A 79 -6.74 -1.87 4.60
N ASP A 80 -7.93 -2.35 4.85
CA ASP A 80 -9.12 -1.53 5.04
C ASP A 80 -8.99 -0.60 6.27
N ARG A 81 -8.38 -1.05 7.37
CA ARG A 81 -8.04 -0.16 8.51
C ARG A 81 -7.03 0.91 8.14
N ILE A 82 -5.99 0.56 7.37
CA ILE A 82 -4.99 1.52 6.89
C ILE A 82 -5.68 2.58 6.01
N ARG A 83 -6.47 2.17 5.00
CA ARG A 83 -7.21 3.07 4.10
C ARG A 83 -8.15 4.00 4.85
N ARG A 84 -9.00 3.47 5.73
CA ARG A 84 -9.95 4.30 6.49
C ARG A 84 -9.27 5.29 7.42
N SER A 85 -8.09 4.95 7.95
CA SER A 85 -7.30 5.89 8.76
C SER A 85 -6.53 6.92 7.95
N GLY A 86 -6.46 6.80 6.63
CA GLY A 86 -5.59 7.62 5.79
C GLY A 86 -4.12 7.38 6.06
N GLY A 87 -3.75 6.14 6.35
CA GLY A 87 -2.38 5.80 6.69
C GLY A 87 -1.93 6.28 8.07
N ARG A 88 -2.86 6.78 8.91
CA ARG A 88 -2.55 7.28 10.26
C ARG A 88 -2.65 6.20 11.34
N ALA A 89 -3.17 5.01 11.03
CA ALA A 89 -3.24 3.92 11.97
C ALA A 89 -1.85 3.47 12.42
N ARG A 90 -1.67 3.26 13.73
CA ARG A 90 -0.48 2.61 14.27
C ARG A 90 -0.54 1.12 13.96
N ILE A 91 0.46 0.62 13.25
CA ILE A 91 0.51 -0.78 12.83
C ILE A 91 0.57 -1.73 14.02
N GLY A 92 1.30 -1.37 15.08
CA GLY A 92 1.37 -2.16 16.32
C GLY A 92 -0.02 -2.39 16.94
N ASP A 93 -0.83 -1.35 17.03
CA ASP A 93 -2.20 -1.43 17.56
C ASP A 93 -3.09 -2.32 16.69
N LEU A 94 -2.94 -2.24 15.36
CA LEU A 94 -3.66 -3.12 14.45
C LEU A 94 -3.26 -4.58 14.63
N VAL A 95 -1.96 -4.87 14.77
CA VAL A 95 -1.42 -6.21 15.03
C VAL A 95 -1.94 -6.77 16.34
N ALA A 96 -1.86 -5.99 17.43
CA ALA A 96 -2.28 -6.41 18.77
C ALA A 96 -3.74 -6.89 18.80
N ARG A 97 -4.61 -6.29 17.99
CA ARG A 97 -6.03 -6.66 17.89
C ARG A 97 -6.26 -8.04 17.27
N THR A 98 -5.29 -8.58 16.53
CA THR A 98 -5.43 -9.85 15.78
C THR A 98 -5.09 -11.09 16.64
N GLY A 99 -4.35 -10.90 17.74
CA GLY A 99 -3.83 -12.01 18.55
C GLY A 99 -2.70 -12.82 17.87
N TRP A 100 -2.23 -12.40 16.69
CA TRP A 100 -1.05 -12.97 16.03
C TRP A 100 0.21 -12.18 16.41
N SER A 101 1.38 -12.81 16.28
CA SER A 101 2.64 -12.10 16.45
C SER A 101 2.86 -11.06 15.34
N HIS A 102 3.59 -9.99 15.67
CA HIS A 102 3.91 -8.92 14.72
C HIS A 102 4.57 -9.46 13.45
N ARG A 103 5.57 -10.34 13.58
CA ARG A 103 6.26 -10.97 12.45
C ARG A 103 5.33 -11.76 11.54
N HIS A 104 4.33 -12.45 12.10
CA HIS A 104 3.36 -13.21 11.29
C HIS A 104 2.53 -12.26 10.44
N VAL A 105 1.92 -11.25 11.06
CA VAL A 105 1.03 -10.30 10.37
C VAL A 105 1.80 -9.52 9.30
N THR A 106 2.98 -8.99 9.63
CA THR A 106 3.77 -8.20 8.66
C THR A 106 4.28 -9.04 7.49
N SER A 107 4.75 -10.27 7.74
CA SER A 107 5.19 -11.18 6.67
C SER A 107 4.04 -11.58 5.75
N ARG A 108 2.86 -11.83 6.32
CA ARG A 108 1.66 -12.21 5.57
C ARG A 108 1.15 -11.06 4.70
N PHE A 109 1.12 -9.84 5.25
CA PHE A 109 0.81 -8.62 4.50
C PHE A 109 1.82 -8.37 3.37
N ALA A 110 3.12 -8.46 3.66
CA ALA A 110 4.18 -8.26 2.67
C ALA A 110 4.15 -9.32 1.55
N ARG A 111 3.79 -10.56 1.85
CA ARG A 111 3.58 -11.59 0.81
C ARG A 111 2.44 -11.22 -0.15
N ARG A 112 1.41 -10.49 0.30
CA ARG A 112 0.28 -10.08 -0.53
C ARG A 112 0.56 -8.83 -1.34
N PHE A 113 1.14 -7.80 -0.70
CA PHE A 113 1.30 -6.47 -1.27
C PHE A 113 2.73 -6.12 -1.71
N GLY A 114 3.72 -6.97 -1.44
CA GLY A 114 5.13 -6.71 -1.72
C GLY A 114 5.80 -5.68 -0.80
N VAL A 115 5.03 -5.04 0.09
CA VAL A 115 5.51 -4.01 1.02
C VAL A 115 5.01 -4.29 2.43
N SER A 116 5.70 -3.74 3.44
CA SER A 116 5.23 -3.83 4.82
C SER A 116 3.95 -3.02 5.05
N PRO A 117 3.13 -3.35 6.08
CA PRO A 117 1.97 -2.55 6.44
C PRO A 117 2.31 -1.07 6.71
N LYS A 118 3.51 -0.82 7.28
CA LYS A 118 3.98 0.55 7.55
C LYS A 118 4.26 1.32 6.26
N ALA A 119 4.89 0.67 5.28
CA ALA A 119 5.13 1.28 3.97
C ALA A 119 3.81 1.56 3.23
N ALA A 120 2.86 0.62 3.26
CA ALA A 120 1.54 0.82 2.68
C ALA A 120 0.77 1.98 3.37
N ALA A 121 0.87 2.11 4.69
CA ALA A 121 0.31 3.25 5.41
C ALA A 121 0.96 4.59 5.01
N GLY A 122 2.27 4.60 4.77
CA GLY A 122 2.99 5.77 4.22
C GLY A 122 2.43 6.17 2.84
N VAL A 123 2.27 5.22 1.92
CA VAL A 123 1.70 5.48 0.59
C VAL A 123 0.30 6.08 0.69
N VAL A 124 -0.60 5.49 1.48
CA VAL A 124 -1.97 6.00 1.65
C VAL A 124 -1.97 7.42 2.24
N ARG A 125 -1.06 7.71 3.18
CA ARG A 125 -0.93 9.04 3.78
C ARG A 125 -0.44 10.06 2.76
N PHE A 126 0.60 9.69 2.01
CA PHE A 126 1.16 10.49 0.93
C PHE A 126 0.10 10.80 -0.13
N GLU A 127 -0.63 9.81 -0.65
CA GLU A 127 -1.66 10.02 -1.67
C GLU A 127 -2.72 11.04 -1.21
N ARG A 128 -3.14 10.95 0.06
CA ARG A 128 -4.11 11.90 0.62
C ARG A 128 -3.55 13.29 0.77
N ALA A 129 -2.30 13.43 1.24
CA ALA A 129 -1.66 14.73 1.36
C ALA A 129 -1.40 15.34 -0.02
N ALA A 130 -0.94 14.55 -0.99
CA ALA A 130 -0.62 14.97 -2.34
C ALA A 130 -1.86 15.53 -3.06
N ALA A 131 -3.03 14.95 -2.80
CA ALA A 131 -4.30 15.44 -3.33
C ALA A 131 -4.62 16.87 -2.87
N GLU A 132 -4.11 17.34 -1.73
CA GLU A 132 -4.40 18.67 -1.15
C GLU A 132 -3.22 19.67 -1.25
N VAL A 133 -2.11 19.26 -1.86
CA VAL A 133 -0.95 20.13 -2.08
C VAL A 133 -1.37 21.38 -2.88
N GLY A 134 -0.92 22.55 -2.44
CA GLY A 134 -1.25 23.85 -3.05
C GLY A 134 -2.61 24.41 -2.65
N ARG A 135 -3.49 23.64 -1.98
CA ARG A 135 -4.79 24.11 -1.50
C ARG A 135 -4.73 24.72 -0.10
N VAL A 136 -3.72 24.35 0.69
CA VAL A 136 -3.51 24.83 2.06
C VAL A 136 -2.02 25.02 2.33
N PRO A 137 -1.64 25.84 3.34
CA PRO A 137 -0.24 25.97 3.76
C PRO A 137 0.38 24.64 4.16
N LEU A 138 1.67 24.46 3.87
CA LEU A 138 2.38 23.19 4.11
C LEU A 138 2.42 22.74 5.59
N PRO A 139 2.56 23.64 6.58
CA PRO A 139 2.46 23.26 7.99
C PRO A 139 1.07 22.67 8.33
N ASP A 140 0.00 23.29 7.83
CA ASP A 140 -1.37 22.82 8.07
C ASP A 140 -1.62 21.48 7.37
N LEU A 141 -1.10 21.31 6.16
CA LEU A 141 -1.14 20.05 5.42
C LEU A 141 -0.45 18.93 6.21
N ALA A 142 0.73 19.22 6.77
CA ALA A 142 1.48 18.27 7.57
C ALA A 142 0.64 17.79 8.77
N VAL A 143 0.10 18.71 9.57
CA VAL A 143 -0.73 18.40 10.74
C VAL A 143 -1.99 17.61 10.33
N ARG A 144 -2.69 18.06 9.28
CA ARG A 144 -3.94 17.44 8.78
C ARG A 144 -3.76 15.97 8.44
N HIS A 145 -2.66 15.61 7.78
CA HIS A 145 -2.40 14.23 7.34
C HIS A 145 -1.57 13.42 8.33
N GLY A 146 -1.21 13.99 9.49
CA GLY A 146 -0.51 13.27 10.56
C GLY A 146 0.99 13.12 10.32
N TYR A 147 1.59 14.08 9.62
CA TYR A 147 3.03 14.29 9.62
C TYR A 147 3.46 14.98 10.92
N ALA A 148 4.69 14.71 11.34
CA ALA A 148 5.26 15.31 12.56
C ALA A 148 5.47 16.82 12.40
N ASP A 149 5.89 17.21 11.20
CA ASP A 149 6.24 18.57 10.82
C ASP A 149 6.28 18.68 9.29
N GLN A 150 6.47 19.89 8.77
CA GLN A 150 6.61 20.15 7.34
C GLN A 150 7.82 19.41 6.73
N SER A 151 8.93 19.28 7.45
CA SER A 151 10.11 18.58 6.94
C SER A 151 9.84 17.09 6.73
N HIS A 152 9.04 16.45 7.58
CA HIS A 152 8.58 15.07 7.44
C HIS A 152 7.68 14.94 6.22
N LEU A 153 6.72 15.85 6.03
CA LEU A 153 5.90 15.90 4.81
C LEU A 153 6.78 16.00 3.55
N THR A 154 7.74 16.93 3.51
CA THR A 154 8.65 17.11 2.37
C THR A 154 9.45 15.85 2.08
N ARG A 155 9.98 15.18 3.10
CA ARG A 155 10.71 13.91 2.94
C ARG A 155 9.84 12.81 2.33
N GLU A 156 8.58 12.71 2.71
CA GLU A 156 7.66 11.72 2.10
C GLU A 156 7.27 12.09 0.66
N MET A 157 7.06 13.37 0.36
CA MET A 157 6.78 13.81 -1.02
C MET A 157 7.95 13.50 -1.96
N LEU A 158 9.18 13.78 -1.53
CA LEU A 158 10.37 13.40 -2.28
C LEU A 158 10.49 11.87 -2.44
N ARG A 159 10.19 11.11 -1.37
CA ARG A 159 10.25 9.64 -1.40
C ARG A 159 9.29 9.03 -2.43
N TYR A 160 8.07 9.55 -2.54
CA TYR A 160 7.00 8.90 -3.32
C TYR A 160 6.72 9.58 -4.66
N ALA A 161 6.91 10.89 -4.77
CA ALA A 161 6.71 11.66 -6.00
C ALA A 161 8.02 12.15 -6.63
N GLY A 162 9.17 12.04 -5.95
CA GLY A 162 10.46 12.55 -6.44
C GLY A 162 10.58 14.09 -6.40
N GLU A 163 9.51 14.80 -6.08
CA GLU A 163 9.46 16.28 -6.05
C GLU A 163 8.99 16.79 -4.67
N PRO A 164 9.47 17.96 -4.22
CA PRO A 164 9.00 18.60 -3.00
C PRO A 164 7.58 19.18 -3.18
N PRO A 165 6.83 19.43 -2.09
CA PRO A 165 5.45 19.91 -2.15
C PRO A 165 5.26 21.17 -3.00
N GLY A 166 6.19 22.13 -2.96
CA GLY A 166 6.10 23.37 -3.74
C GLY A 166 6.15 23.16 -5.25
N ARG A 167 6.98 22.20 -5.72
CA ARG A 167 7.04 21.80 -7.14
C ARG A 167 5.75 21.13 -7.58
N LEU A 168 5.23 20.22 -6.74
CA LEU A 168 3.95 19.55 -7.00
C LEU A 168 2.78 20.54 -7.05
N ALA A 169 2.77 21.55 -6.17
CA ALA A 169 1.75 22.61 -6.17
C ALA A 169 1.76 23.46 -7.46
N ALA A 170 2.93 23.65 -8.05
CA ALA A 170 3.11 24.39 -9.29
C ALA A 170 2.84 23.56 -10.57
N GLY A 171 2.25 22.37 -10.44
CA GLY A 171 1.98 21.48 -11.59
C GLY A 171 3.17 20.62 -12.01
N GLY A 172 4.19 20.49 -11.15
CA GLY A 172 5.28 19.54 -11.37
C GLY A 172 4.74 18.12 -11.40
N HIS A 173 4.92 17.42 -12.53
CA HIS A 173 4.60 16.01 -12.63
C HIS A 173 5.88 15.18 -12.44
N PRO A 174 5.84 14.10 -11.63
CA PRO A 174 6.94 13.15 -11.57
C PRO A 174 7.26 12.66 -12.98
N THR A 175 8.45 12.95 -13.47
CA THR A 175 8.93 12.35 -14.72
C THR A 175 9.58 11.00 -14.42
N ALA A 176 9.75 10.15 -15.44
CA ALA A 176 10.51 8.91 -15.28
C ALA A 176 11.92 9.19 -14.70
N TYR A 177 12.52 10.31 -15.07
CA TYR A 177 13.81 10.77 -14.57
C TYR A 177 13.75 11.13 -13.08
N THR A 178 12.76 11.93 -12.68
CA THR A 178 12.54 12.28 -11.27
C THR A 178 12.30 11.04 -10.40
N ALA A 179 11.50 10.08 -10.88
CA ALA A 179 11.19 8.86 -10.14
C ALA A 179 12.38 7.90 -10.02
N LEU A 180 13.27 7.88 -11.02
CA LEU A 180 14.47 7.03 -11.04
C LEU A 180 15.69 7.71 -10.41
N GLY A 181 15.58 8.98 -10.00
CA GLY A 181 16.71 9.78 -9.52
C GLY A 181 17.77 10.04 -10.60
N THR A 182 17.38 9.98 -11.87
CA THR A 182 18.25 10.23 -13.02
C THR A 182 17.95 11.60 -13.62
N LYS A 183 18.91 12.23 -14.30
CA LYS A 183 18.66 13.45 -15.07
C LYS A 183 18.33 13.06 -16.52
N PRO A 184 17.40 13.77 -17.20
CA PRO A 184 17.27 13.64 -18.65
C PRO A 184 18.61 14.00 -19.31
N ARG A 185 18.98 13.25 -20.35
CA ARG A 185 20.17 13.52 -21.16
C ARG A 185 19.92 14.68 -22.11
#